data_AF-A0A2G5SHL3-F1
#
_entry.id   AF-A0A2G5SHL3-F1
#
_cell.length_a   1.000
_cell.length_b   1.000
_cell.length_c   1.000
_cell.angle_alpha   90.00
_cell.angle_beta   90.00
_cell.angle_gamma   90.00
#
_symmetry.space_group_name_H-M   'P 1'
#
loop_
_entity.id
_entity.type
_entity.pdbx_description
1 polymer ?
#
loop_
_entity_poly.entity_id
_entity_poly.type
_entity_poly.pdbx_seq_one_letter_code
_entity_poly.pdbx_strand_id
1 'polypeptide(L)'
;MSNPNATYGFLCEFDSRNIYLFDSLRRHLHTVRNTYNPRELVLGRCYSARHMVIKEHHVEEKFRKNVKFHAHGSDVTAVTIATMPQNLPGLEKFQGKVWSQCLGFLRDPKNKFAETMCGGELGWVTVKYAPDGDTVFEIIDVAQDFTVNIPKEELLPTPWSPEYTEWVPRQYHPSTFVVHDKHRVLSQQQRFVKHSVCIETNISNAAYNPQNKKSSERCHHLFTTNLGMIRSVQPVQLGKWYQHEVLDNRRYNKMARSDREFYLSALATKLFEIEAPLPTKVVNGNVQIEVEFPFDHEVLESLENRRTIGWYQRTNGLKKDAHFCDQYLGKVEIYPRHAREIIQKVESYRRHLLEPFKSEPITVVGEVVRHRNAYQNNKKYPENGIFLVQRIIGIKDVKGRIINV
;
A
#
# COMPACT_ATOMS: atom_id res chain seq x y z
N MET A 1 -10.12 4.76 20.12
CA MET A 1 -10.34 4.10 18.82
C MET A 1 -9.73 4.97 17.72
N SER A 2 -8.71 4.47 17.04
CA SER A 2 -8.01 5.16 15.95
C SER A 2 -8.91 5.27 14.71
N ASN A 3 -8.92 6.43 14.05
CA ASN A 3 -9.68 6.65 12.83
C ASN A 3 -8.94 5.95 11.67
N PRO A 4 -9.55 5.01 10.93
CA PRO A 4 -8.87 4.27 9.85
C PRO A 4 -8.36 5.15 8.70
N ASN A 5 -8.87 6.39 8.62
CA ASN A 5 -8.51 7.36 7.59
C ASN A 5 -7.41 8.34 8.02
N ALA A 6 -6.89 8.22 9.23
CA ALA A 6 -5.81 9.04 9.73
C ALA A 6 -4.51 8.24 9.80
N THR A 7 -3.43 8.88 9.40
CA THR A 7 -2.06 8.44 9.66
C THR A 7 -1.65 9.01 11.01
N TYR A 8 -1.01 8.20 11.84
CA TYR A 8 -0.56 8.60 13.17
C TYR A 8 0.94 8.34 13.28
N GLY A 9 1.68 9.23 13.93
CA GLY A 9 3.09 8.99 14.16
C GLY A 9 3.84 10.17 14.73
N PHE A 10 5.07 9.92 15.17
CA PHE A 10 6.02 10.95 15.60
C PHE A 10 6.61 11.64 14.38
N LEU A 11 6.61 12.97 14.38
CA LEU A 11 7.19 13.75 13.30
C LEU A 11 8.71 13.68 13.34
N CYS A 12 9.30 13.01 12.36
CA CYS A 12 10.74 12.81 12.26
C CYS A 12 11.41 13.86 11.37
N GLU A 13 10.74 14.26 10.29
CA GLU A 13 11.25 15.23 9.32
C GLU A 13 10.07 15.89 8.61
N PHE A 14 10.29 17.06 8.02
CA PHE A 14 9.38 17.64 7.05
C PHE A 14 10.09 18.63 6.12
N ASP A 15 9.54 18.78 4.93
CA ASP A 15 9.96 19.77 3.94
C ASP A 15 8.74 20.56 3.40
N SER A 16 8.96 21.38 2.37
CA SER A 16 7.87 22.16 1.74
C SER A 16 6.76 21.33 1.08
N ARG A 17 7.01 20.05 0.82
CA ARG A 17 6.14 19.11 0.11
C ARG A 17 5.59 18.02 0.99
N ASN A 18 6.35 17.52 1.97
CA ASN A 18 6.06 16.31 2.74
C ASN A 18 6.36 16.48 4.23
N ILE A 19 5.66 15.71 5.05
CA ILE A 19 5.94 15.44 6.45
C ILE A 19 6.17 13.93 6.60
N TYR A 20 7.09 13.54 7.48
CA TYR A 20 7.48 12.16 7.70
C TYR A 20 7.09 11.76 9.12
N LEU A 21 6.08 10.90 9.23
CA LEU A 21 5.50 10.47 10.51
C LEU A 21 5.85 9.01 10.76
N PHE A 22 6.59 8.72 11.83
CA PHE A 22 6.88 7.35 12.23
C PHE A 22 5.80 6.77 13.14
N ASP A 23 5.10 5.75 12.66
CA ASP A 23 4.08 5.02 13.41
C ASP A 23 4.72 3.90 14.24
N SER A 24 4.85 4.09 15.55
CA SER A 24 5.46 3.08 16.45
C SER A 24 4.60 1.82 16.64
N LEU A 25 3.30 1.86 16.35
CA LEU A 25 2.44 0.68 16.39
C LEU A 25 2.70 -0.21 15.18
N ARG A 26 2.87 0.41 14.01
CA ARG A 26 3.12 -0.28 12.74
C ARG A 26 4.60 -0.46 12.41
N ARG A 27 5.48 0.21 13.16
CA ARG A 27 6.93 0.30 12.91
C ARG A 27 7.23 0.72 11.48
N HIS A 28 6.55 1.78 11.02
CA HIS A 28 6.61 2.22 9.63
C HIS A 28 6.66 3.74 9.53
N LEU A 29 7.51 4.23 8.61
CA LEU A 29 7.60 5.66 8.30
C LEU A 29 6.60 6.02 7.21
N HIS A 30 5.60 6.82 7.58
CA HIS A 30 4.62 7.34 6.63
C HIS A 30 5.07 8.68 6.05
N THR A 31 5.12 8.76 4.73
CA THR A 31 5.23 10.03 4.01
C THR A 31 3.83 10.59 3.76
N VAL A 32 3.57 11.81 4.23
CA VAL A 32 2.29 12.50 4.02
C VAL A 32 2.57 13.88 3.44
N ARG A 33 1.79 14.32 2.45
CA ARG A 33 2.00 15.65 1.86
C ARG A 33 1.86 16.76 2.92
N ASN A 34 2.79 17.69 2.94
CA ASN A 34 2.74 18.87 3.79
C ASN A 34 1.70 19.85 3.23
N THR A 35 0.56 19.94 3.92
CA THR A 35 -0.51 20.90 3.61
C THR A 35 -0.62 21.98 4.69
N TYR A 36 0.37 22.07 5.60
CA TYR A 36 0.36 22.92 6.77
C TYR A 36 1.45 23.98 6.71
N ASN A 37 1.29 25.03 7.51
CA ASN A 37 2.34 26.00 7.71
C ASN A 37 3.50 25.32 8.48
N PRO A 38 4.73 25.29 7.93
CA PRO A 38 5.88 24.67 8.59
C PRO A 38 6.15 25.21 10.01
N ARG A 39 5.69 26.43 10.32
CA ARG A 39 5.87 27.07 11.63
C ARG A 39 5.05 26.43 12.76
N GLU A 40 4.09 25.56 12.43
CA GLU A 40 3.22 24.89 13.42
C GLU A 40 3.67 23.46 13.73
N LEU A 41 4.67 22.95 13.00
CA LEU A 41 5.17 21.59 13.14
C LEU A 41 6.42 21.57 14.04
N VAL A 42 6.41 20.68 15.02
CA VAL A 42 7.51 20.50 15.98
C VAL A 42 7.99 19.07 15.89
N LEU A 43 9.26 18.88 15.52
CA LEU A 43 9.90 17.57 15.45
C LEU A 43 9.82 16.83 16.79
N GLY A 44 9.74 15.51 16.74
CA GLY A 44 9.63 14.62 17.89
C GLY A 44 8.24 14.59 18.55
N ARG A 45 7.30 15.47 18.15
CA ARG A 45 5.90 15.39 18.62
C ARG A 45 5.09 14.40 17.80
N CYS A 46 4.05 13.84 18.42
CA CYS A 46 3.14 12.92 17.75
C CYS A 46 1.98 13.68 17.10
N TYR A 47 1.68 13.34 15.86
CA TYR A 47 0.62 13.97 15.07
C TYR A 47 -0.35 12.93 14.51
N SER A 48 -1.58 13.37 14.30
CA SER A 48 -2.57 12.73 13.46
C SER A 48 -2.71 13.53 12.18
N ALA A 49 -2.29 12.94 11.06
CA ALA A 49 -2.47 13.50 9.74
C ALA A 49 -3.66 12.85 9.04
N ARG A 50 -4.56 13.70 8.57
CA ARG A 50 -5.70 13.39 7.70
C ARG A 50 -5.59 14.27 6.46
N HIS A 51 -6.45 14.01 5.49
CA HIS A 51 -6.61 14.90 4.35
C HIS A 51 -6.79 16.36 4.78
N MET A 52 -5.84 17.22 4.40
CA MET A 52 -5.85 18.65 4.70
C MET A 52 -5.86 19.04 6.18
N VAL A 53 -5.68 18.08 7.09
CA VAL A 53 -5.77 18.33 8.53
C VAL A 53 -4.67 17.55 9.24
N ILE A 54 -3.77 18.28 9.88
CA ILE A 54 -2.73 17.77 10.76
C ILE A 54 -2.99 18.36 12.14
N LYS A 55 -3.03 17.50 13.16
CA LYS A 55 -3.23 17.92 14.55
C LYS A 55 -2.31 17.15 15.45
N GLU A 56 -1.77 17.79 16.48
CA GLU A 56 -1.04 17.10 17.53
C GLU A 56 -1.93 16.00 18.14
N HIS A 57 -1.33 14.85 18.40
CA HIS A 57 -2.01 13.65 18.87
C HIS A 57 -1.37 13.14 20.15
N HIS A 58 -2.20 12.75 21.11
CA HIS A 58 -1.68 12.16 22.33
C HIS A 58 -1.12 10.75 22.06
N VAL A 59 0.12 10.55 22.47
CA VAL A 59 0.77 9.24 22.47
C VAL A 59 0.07 8.32 23.48
N GLU A 60 -0.27 7.09 23.09
CA GLU A 60 -0.82 6.09 23.99
C GLU A 60 0.16 5.77 25.12
N GLU A 61 -0.35 5.54 26.33
CA GLU A 61 0.47 5.40 27.54
C GLU A 61 1.48 4.24 27.47
N LYS A 62 1.09 3.13 26.81
CA LYS A 62 1.97 1.97 26.58
C LYS A 62 3.24 2.31 25.80
N PHE A 63 3.19 3.29 24.90
CA PHE A 63 4.36 3.73 24.14
C PHE A 63 5.21 4.73 24.92
N ARG A 64 4.59 5.57 25.77
CA ARG A 64 5.32 6.58 26.57
C ARG A 64 6.39 5.98 27.48
N LYS A 65 6.18 4.73 27.94
CA LYS A 65 7.13 4.02 28.80
C LYS A 65 8.34 3.49 28.03
N ASN A 66 8.15 3.05 26.78
CA ASN A 66 9.12 2.24 26.04
C ASN A 66 9.78 2.98 24.87
N VAL A 67 9.27 4.15 24.51
CA VAL A 67 9.89 5.03 23.52
C VAL A 67 9.64 6.50 23.87
N LYS A 68 10.70 7.30 23.79
CA LYS A 68 10.63 8.76 23.94
C LYS A 68 11.39 9.41 22.80
N PHE A 69 10.69 10.24 22.03
CA PHE A 69 11.28 11.03 20.97
C PHE A 69 11.74 12.38 21.51
N HIS A 70 12.89 12.82 21.04
CA HIS A 70 13.52 14.09 21.35
C HIS A 70 13.92 14.77 20.03
N ALA A 71 13.91 16.09 20.02
CA ALA A 71 14.36 16.86 18.88
C ALA A 71 15.32 17.96 19.35
N HIS A 72 16.47 18.04 18.69
CA HIS A 72 17.49 19.07 18.92
C HIS A 72 17.81 19.72 17.58
N GLY A 73 17.23 20.89 17.32
CA GLY A 73 17.34 21.54 16.02
C GLY A 73 16.64 20.72 14.93
N SER A 74 17.40 20.30 13.91
CA SER A 74 16.92 19.41 12.84
C SER A 74 17.00 17.92 13.19
N ASP A 75 17.70 17.57 14.27
CA ASP A 75 18.01 16.18 14.58
C ASP A 75 16.92 15.58 15.47
N VAL A 76 16.37 14.45 15.03
CA VAL A 76 15.41 13.66 15.82
C VAL A 76 16.10 12.43 16.37
N THR A 77 16.06 12.29 17.69
CA THR A 77 16.53 11.10 18.40
C THR A 77 15.38 10.44 19.13
N ALA A 78 15.54 9.16 19.43
CA ALA A 78 14.61 8.45 20.29
C ALA A 78 15.38 7.55 21.27
N VAL A 79 14.90 7.49 22.50
CA VAL A 79 15.33 6.50 23.48
C VAL A 79 14.31 5.38 23.47
N THR A 80 14.76 4.15 23.24
CA THR A 80 13.88 2.98 23.21
C THR A 80 14.59 1.73 23.73
N ILE A 81 13.85 0.64 23.82
CA ILE A 81 14.35 -0.66 24.23
C ILE A 81 14.54 -1.51 22.98
N ALA A 82 15.65 -2.21 22.91
CA ALA A 82 15.99 -3.11 21.82
C ALA A 82 16.57 -4.44 22.33
N THR A 83 16.57 -5.43 21.45
CA THR A 83 17.14 -6.76 21.68
C THR A 83 17.73 -7.31 20.38
N MET A 84 18.53 -8.37 20.50
CA MET A 84 19.10 -9.11 19.38
C MET A 84 18.88 -10.61 19.60
N PRO A 85 18.81 -11.42 18.54
CA PRO A 85 18.59 -12.85 18.70
C PRO A 85 19.75 -13.52 19.44
N GLN A 86 19.43 -14.59 20.17
CA GLN A 86 20.45 -15.51 20.67
C GLN A 86 21.11 -16.24 19.50
N ASN A 87 22.35 -16.67 19.69
CA ASN A 87 23.08 -17.44 18.70
C ASN A 87 22.61 -18.90 18.71
N LEU A 88 21.39 -19.14 18.21
CA LEU A 88 20.72 -20.43 18.12
C LEU A 88 20.54 -20.87 16.66
N PRO A 89 20.60 -22.18 16.35
CA PRO A 89 20.32 -22.70 15.01
C PRO A 89 18.94 -22.30 14.49
N GLY A 90 18.86 -21.90 13.22
CA GLY A 90 17.61 -21.49 12.56
C GLY A 90 17.32 -19.98 12.59
N LEU A 91 18.16 -19.18 13.24
CA LEU A 91 18.05 -17.72 13.32
C LEU A 91 19.10 -16.96 12.48
N GLU A 92 19.78 -17.65 11.56
CA GLU A 92 20.93 -17.11 10.80
C GLU A 92 20.54 -15.84 10.02
N LYS A 93 19.30 -15.77 9.50
CA LYS A 93 18.79 -14.59 8.77
C LYS A 93 18.62 -13.32 9.64
N PHE A 94 18.72 -13.45 10.96
CA PHE A 94 18.61 -12.37 11.93
C PHE A 94 19.92 -12.09 12.66
N GLN A 95 21.00 -12.82 12.36
CA GLN A 95 22.29 -12.61 13.00
C GLN A 95 22.79 -11.18 12.77
N GLY A 96 23.24 -10.51 13.85
CA GLY A 96 23.68 -9.12 13.81
C GLY A 96 22.55 -8.08 13.66
N LYS A 97 21.28 -8.50 13.58
CA LYS A 97 20.15 -7.57 13.53
C LYS A 97 19.71 -7.20 14.94
N VAL A 98 19.51 -5.91 15.15
CA VAL A 98 18.94 -5.36 16.39
C VAL A 98 17.50 -4.96 16.13
N TRP A 99 16.59 -5.27 17.05
CA TRP A 99 15.16 -5.00 16.91
C TRP A 99 14.61 -4.31 18.15
N SER A 100 13.82 -3.25 17.92
CA SER A 100 13.02 -2.56 18.93
C SER A 100 11.54 -2.85 18.73
N GLN A 101 10.85 -3.10 19.83
CA GLN A 101 9.39 -3.31 19.81
C GLN A 101 8.61 -2.09 19.30
N CYS A 102 9.14 -0.87 19.49
CA CYS A 102 8.50 0.38 19.09
C CYS A 102 9.01 0.90 17.73
N LEU A 103 10.26 0.61 17.36
CA LEU A 103 10.88 1.18 16.16
C LEU A 103 11.19 0.17 15.05
N GLY A 104 11.05 -1.13 15.31
CA GLY A 104 11.39 -2.19 14.36
C GLY A 104 12.89 -2.44 14.28
N PHE A 105 13.38 -2.87 13.12
CA PHE A 105 14.81 -3.12 12.93
C PHE A 105 15.62 -1.82 12.99
N LEU A 106 16.70 -1.87 13.76
CA LEU A 106 17.62 -0.77 13.97
C LEU A 106 18.93 -1.05 13.23
N ARG A 107 19.49 -0.04 12.59
CA ARG A 107 20.82 -0.13 12.00
C ARG A 107 21.88 0.07 13.09
N ASP A 108 22.82 -0.86 13.20
CA ASP A 108 23.95 -0.77 14.15
C ASP A 108 25.28 -0.95 13.40
N PRO A 109 25.73 0.05 12.63
CA PRO A 109 26.91 -0.09 11.77
C PRO A 109 28.22 -0.21 12.56
N LYS A 110 28.19 0.17 13.84
CA LYS A 110 29.35 0.12 14.75
C LYS A 110 29.27 -1.05 15.73
N ASN A 111 28.29 -1.94 15.58
CA ASN A 111 28.08 -3.12 16.42
C ASN A 111 28.02 -2.82 17.93
N LYS A 112 27.57 -1.61 18.30
CA LYS A 112 27.58 -1.13 19.69
C LYS A 112 26.70 -1.99 20.60
N PHE A 113 25.60 -2.50 20.06
CA PHE A 113 24.66 -3.30 20.84
C PHE A 113 25.26 -4.65 21.20
N ALA A 114 25.87 -5.34 20.24
CA ALA A 114 26.49 -6.65 20.50
C ALA A 114 27.79 -6.55 21.32
N GLU A 115 28.45 -5.39 21.33
CA GLU A 115 29.58 -5.11 22.23
C GLU A 115 29.13 -4.91 23.69
N THR A 116 27.87 -4.52 23.92
CA THR A 116 27.36 -4.16 25.25
C THR A 116 26.42 -5.22 25.84
N MET A 117 25.65 -5.91 25.00
CA MET A 117 24.54 -6.80 25.41
C MET A 117 24.72 -8.22 24.87
N CYS A 118 24.21 -9.19 25.63
CA CYS A 118 24.11 -10.57 25.17
C CYS A 118 22.80 -10.82 24.41
N GLY A 119 22.79 -11.87 23.57
CA GLY A 119 21.60 -12.26 22.82
C GLY A 119 20.41 -12.57 23.72
N GLY A 120 19.23 -12.05 23.37
CA GLY A 120 18.00 -12.18 24.14
C GLY A 120 17.84 -11.20 25.30
N GLU A 121 18.88 -10.43 25.65
CA GLU A 121 18.77 -9.36 26.63
C GLU A 121 18.07 -8.13 26.02
N LEU A 122 17.41 -7.36 26.88
CA LEU A 122 16.79 -6.09 26.53
C LEU A 122 17.67 -4.94 27.05
N GLY A 123 17.97 -4.00 26.18
CA GLY A 123 18.80 -2.84 26.49
C GLY A 123 18.17 -1.53 26.11
N TRP A 124 18.42 -0.49 26.90
CA TRP A 124 18.12 0.88 26.50
C TRP A 124 19.12 1.33 25.43
N VAL A 125 18.57 1.81 24.32
CA VAL A 125 19.34 2.37 23.21
C VAL A 125 18.89 3.80 22.95
N THR A 126 19.85 4.63 22.57
CA THR A 126 19.56 5.91 21.93
C THR A 126 19.79 5.74 20.44
N VAL A 127 18.78 6.10 19.66
CA VAL A 127 18.82 6.06 18.20
C VAL A 127 18.63 7.45 17.61
N LYS A 128 19.16 7.69 16.42
CA LYS A 128 18.86 8.87 15.60
C LYS A 128 18.01 8.48 14.40
N TYR A 129 17.14 9.39 13.96
CA TYR A 129 16.48 9.30 12.66
C TYR A 129 17.54 9.42 11.56
N ALA A 130 17.70 8.37 10.76
CA ALA A 130 18.70 8.30 9.70
C ALA A 130 18.25 7.25 8.66
N PRO A 131 17.17 7.54 7.91
CA PRO A 131 16.57 6.58 6.99
C PRO A 131 17.54 6.14 5.90
N ASP A 132 17.59 4.84 5.64
CA ASP A 132 18.42 4.20 4.62
C ASP A 132 17.88 2.81 4.30
N GLY A 133 17.55 2.60 3.03
CA GLY A 133 16.86 1.39 2.57
C GLY A 133 15.61 1.11 3.40
N ASP A 134 15.57 -0.08 4.02
CA ASP A 134 14.45 -0.58 4.82
C ASP A 134 14.53 -0.20 6.31
N THR A 135 15.54 0.56 6.73
CA THR A 135 15.74 0.98 8.12
C THR A 135 15.55 2.48 8.28
N VAL A 136 14.91 2.88 9.38
CA VAL A 136 14.58 4.30 9.65
C VAL A 136 15.50 4.92 10.70
N PHE A 137 16.00 4.11 11.64
CA PHE A 137 16.75 4.56 12.80
C PHE A 137 18.10 3.86 12.91
N GLU A 138 19.11 4.59 13.35
CA GLU A 138 20.47 4.11 13.61
C GLU A 138 20.82 4.24 15.08
N ILE A 139 21.43 3.20 15.66
CA ILE A 139 21.92 3.20 17.03
C ILE A 139 23.11 4.14 17.14
N ILE A 140 23.00 5.12 18.04
CA ILE A 140 24.10 6.02 18.38
C ILE A 140 24.69 5.73 19.75
N ASP A 141 23.92 5.12 20.66
CA ASP A 141 24.39 4.79 22.00
C ASP A 141 23.59 3.62 22.61
N VAL A 142 24.22 2.90 23.54
CA VAL A 142 23.64 1.77 24.28
C VAL A 142 23.96 1.97 25.75
N ALA A 143 22.95 1.94 26.62
CA ALA A 143 23.15 2.10 28.04
C ALA A 143 23.97 0.91 28.59
N GLN A 144 25.11 1.21 29.21
CA GLN A 144 25.98 0.22 29.83
C GLN A 144 25.42 -0.23 31.19
N ASP A 145 25.62 -1.49 31.54
CA ASP A 145 25.28 -2.07 32.85
C ASP A 145 23.80 -1.98 33.28
N PHE A 146 22.90 -1.68 32.34
CA PHE A 146 21.46 -1.59 32.59
C PHE A 146 20.68 -2.51 31.66
N THR A 147 20.42 -3.74 32.14
CA THR A 147 19.44 -4.63 31.51
C THR A 147 18.02 -4.24 31.88
N VAL A 148 17.13 -4.34 30.91
CA VAL A 148 15.75 -3.89 31.06
C VAL A 148 14.85 -5.08 31.34
N ASN A 149 14.23 -5.09 32.51
CA ASN A 149 13.25 -6.11 32.90
C ASN A 149 11.83 -5.58 32.68
N ILE A 150 11.16 -6.06 31.63
CA ILE A 150 9.74 -5.80 31.35
C ILE A 150 8.96 -7.09 31.58
N PRO A 151 7.74 -7.03 32.19
CA PRO A 151 6.87 -8.19 32.28
C PRO A 151 6.61 -8.84 30.91
N LYS A 152 6.57 -10.18 30.87
CA LYS A 152 6.44 -10.93 29.61
C LYS A 152 5.15 -10.58 28.86
N GLU A 153 4.12 -10.17 29.58
CA GLU A 153 2.81 -9.75 29.07
C GLU A 153 2.86 -8.40 28.33
N GLU A 154 3.87 -7.57 28.61
CA GLU A 154 4.07 -6.27 27.95
C GLU A 154 5.02 -6.37 26.74
N LEU A 155 5.77 -7.46 26.62
CA LEU A 155 6.70 -7.69 25.51
C LEU A 155 5.96 -8.10 24.24
N LEU A 156 6.21 -7.37 23.15
CA LEU A 156 5.76 -7.79 21.83
C LEU A 156 6.65 -8.93 21.31
N PRO A 157 6.07 -9.91 20.57
CA PRO A 157 6.87 -10.98 19.99
C PRO A 157 7.94 -10.40 19.05
N THR A 158 9.15 -10.93 19.14
CA THR A 158 10.28 -10.56 18.27
C THR A 158 10.15 -11.25 16.91
N PRO A 159 10.71 -10.71 15.80
CA PRO A 159 10.62 -11.32 14.46
C PRO A 159 11.08 -12.78 14.33
N TRP A 160 11.86 -13.28 15.30
CA TRP A 160 12.34 -14.65 15.38
C TRP A 160 11.63 -15.51 16.43
N SER A 161 10.58 -15.01 17.08
CA SER A 161 9.79 -15.83 18.01
C SER A 161 8.69 -16.59 17.26
N PRO A 162 8.32 -17.81 17.70
CA PRO A 162 7.25 -18.60 17.07
C PRO A 162 5.89 -17.90 17.04
N GLU A 163 5.65 -17.02 18.02
CA GLU A 163 4.41 -16.25 18.18
C GLU A 163 4.38 -15.00 17.29
N TYR A 164 5.51 -14.67 16.64
CA TYR A 164 5.58 -13.53 15.73
C TYR A 164 4.77 -13.80 14.48
N THR A 165 3.59 -13.21 14.47
CA THR A 165 2.93 -12.88 13.22
C THR A 165 3.39 -11.47 12.88
N GLU A 166 4.08 -11.31 11.75
CA GLU A 166 4.29 -9.99 11.19
C GLU A 166 2.92 -9.30 11.19
N TRP A 167 2.83 -8.11 11.81
CA TRP A 167 1.58 -7.36 11.83
C TRP A 167 1.34 -6.90 10.39
N VAL A 168 0.87 -7.81 9.55
CA VAL A 168 0.30 -7.51 8.26
C VAL A 168 -1.08 -7.00 8.64
N PRO A 169 -1.37 -5.69 8.56
CA PRO A 169 -2.73 -5.23 8.68
C PRO A 169 -3.55 -6.10 7.74
N ARG A 170 -4.65 -6.69 8.22
CA ARG A 170 -5.52 -7.54 7.39
C ARG A 170 -5.63 -6.88 6.02
N GLN A 171 -5.01 -7.49 5.01
CA GLN A 171 -5.18 -7.06 3.63
C GLN A 171 -6.58 -7.49 3.26
N TYR A 172 -7.53 -6.63 3.62
CA TYR A 172 -8.91 -6.81 3.26
C TYR A 172 -8.96 -6.81 1.74
N HIS A 173 -9.52 -7.88 1.18
CA HIS A 173 -9.71 -8.00 -0.25
C HIS A 173 -10.41 -6.73 -0.78
N PRO A 174 -9.97 -6.13 -1.90
CA PRO A 174 -10.56 -4.93 -2.48
C PRO A 174 -12.09 -4.86 -2.43
N SER A 175 -12.76 -5.99 -2.68
CA SER A 175 -14.23 -6.12 -2.65
C SER A 175 -14.89 -5.77 -1.32
N THR A 176 -14.21 -5.87 -0.17
CA THR A 176 -14.79 -5.48 1.13
C THR A 176 -14.99 -3.97 1.24
N PHE A 177 -14.32 -3.19 0.39
CA PHE A 177 -14.37 -1.72 0.41
C PHE A 177 -15.18 -1.13 -0.73
N VAL A 178 -15.55 -1.94 -1.73
CA VAL A 178 -16.26 -1.43 -2.90
C VAL A 178 -17.66 -1.02 -2.50
N VAL A 179 -18.04 0.20 -2.83
CA VAL A 179 -19.42 0.66 -2.67
C VAL A 179 -20.27 -0.01 -3.76
N HIS A 180 -20.89 -1.14 -3.41
CA HIS A 180 -21.74 -1.92 -4.33
C HIS A 180 -23.00 -1.14 -4.75
N ASP A 181 -23.65 -0.43 -3.83
CA ASP A 181 -24.84 0.37 -4.15
C ASP A 181 -24.44 1.76 -4.66
N LYS A 182 -24.40 1.92 -5.98
CA LYS A 182 -24.08 3.18 -6.68
C LYS A 182 -25.14 4.25 -6.52
N HIS A 183 -26.31 3.94 -5.97
CA HIS A 183 -27.37 4.92 -5.67
C HIS A 183 -27.33 5.40 -4.22
N ARG A 184 -26.56 4.72 -3.36
CA ARG A 184 -26.36 5.13 -1.97
C ARG A 184 -25.43 6.33 -1.89
N VAL A 185 -25.79 7.30 -1.06
CA VAL A 185 -24.95 8.47 -0.77
C VAL A 185 -23.73 8.06 0.06
N LEU A 186 -22.56 8.60 -0.26
CA LEU A 186 -21.34 8.27 0.48
C LEU A 186 -21.38 8.71 1.95
N SER A 187 -20.97 7.79 2.83
CA SER A 187 -20.69 8.11 4.24
C SER A 187 -19.49 9.06 4.36
N GLN A 188 -19.31 9.70 5.52
CA GLN A 188 -18.18 10.60 5.73
C GLN A 188 -16.82 9.89 5.56
N GLN A 189 -16.73 8.62 5.96
CA GLN A 189 -15.50 7.82 5.82
C GLN A 189 -15.20 7.45 4.37
N GLN A 190 -16.23 7.21 3.56
CA GLN A 190 -16.09 6.81 2.14
C GLN A 190 -15.73 7.97 1.21
N ARG A 191 -15.91 9.22 1.65
CA ARG A 191 -15.59 10.40 0.84
C ARG A 191 -14.10 10.70 0.75
N PHE A 192 -13.31 10.12 1.63
CA PHE A 192 -11.87 10.27 1.57
C PHE A 192 -11.26 9.14 0.76
N VAL A 193 -10.51 9.50 -0.27
CA VAL A 193 -9.82 8.57 -1.16
C VAL A 193 -8.32 8.74 -0.97
N LYS A 194 -7.67 7.68 -0.46
CA LYS A 194 -6.22 7.66 -0.20
C LYS A 194 -5.39 7.56 -1.47
N HIS A 195 -5.81 6.71 -2.40
CA HIS A 195 -5.09 6.43 -3.63
C HIS A 195 -6.08 6.47 -4.80
N SER A 196 -5.79 7.33 -5.77
CA SER A 196 -6.50 7.35 -7.03
C SER A 196 -5.54 7.63 -8.16
N VAL A 197 -5.65 6.92 -9.27
CA VAL A 197 -4.79 7.15 -10.45
C VAL A 197 -5.57 7.88 -11.53
N CYS A 198 -4.97 8.92 -12.13
CA CYS A 198 -5.55 9.56 -13.29
C CYS A 198 -5.36 8.70 -14.54
N ILE A 199 -6.45 8.19 -15.09
CA ILE A 199 -6.45 7.21 -16.20
C ILE A 199 -6.88 7.81 -17.54
N GLU A 200 -7.60 8.94 -17.53
CA GLU A 200 -7.98 9.68 -18.74
C GLU A 200 -8.01 11.18 -18.42
N THR A 201 -7.61 12.02 -19.38
CA THR A 201 -7.63 13.48 -19.25
C THR A 201 -8.32 14.14 -20.43
N ASN A 202 -8.91 15.32 -20.20
CA ASN A 202 -9.55 16.12 -21.24
C ASN A 202 -10.57 15.35 -22.08
N ILE A 203 -11.52 14.70 -21.41
CA ILE A 203 -12.64 13.97 -22.01
C ILE A 203 -13.94 14.75 -21.86
N SER A 204 -14.98 14.39 -22.63
CA SER A 204 -16.31 14.99 -22.48
C SER A 204 -16.92 14.66 -21.12
N ASN A 205 -17.40 15.67 -20.42
CA ASN A 205 -18.02 15.51 -19.12
C ASN A 205 -19.48 15.05 -19.25
N ALA A 206 -19.75 13.79 -18.91
CA ALA A 206 -21.09 13.21 -18.97
C ALA A 206 -22.14 13.92 -18.09
N ALA A 207 -21.73 14.72 -17.10
CA ALA A 207 -22.64 15.55 -16.29
C ALA A 207 -22.53 17.05 -16.59
N TYR A 208 -22.02 17.42 -17.76
CA TYR A 208 -22.05 18.81 -18.21
C TYR A 208 -23.50 19.31 -18.31
N ASN A 209 -23.72 20.54 -17.88
CA ASN A 209 -25.01 21.21 -17.99
C ASN A 209 -24.78 22.60 -18.61
N PRO A 210 -25.19 22.83 -19.87
CA PRO A 210 -24.96 24.11 -20.57
C PRO A 210 -25.68 25.29 -19.92
N GLN A 211 -26.74 25.05 -19.15
CA GLN A 211 -27.47 26.11 -18.44
C GLN A 211 -26.73 26.62 -17.20
N ASN A 212 -25.77 25.84 -16.67
CA ASN A 212 -24.99 26.23 -15.49
C ASN A 212 -23.61 26.71 -15.92
N LYS A 213 -23.36 28.03 -15.83
CA LYS A 213 -22.08 28.66 -16.18
C LYS A 213 -20.87 28.12 -15.41
N LYS A 214 -21.06 27.48 -14.25
CA LYS A 214 -19.99 26.83 -13.47
C LYS A 214 -19.76 25.36 -13.86
N SER A 215 -20.54 24.81 -14.79
CA SER A 215 -20.39 23.45 -15.29
C SER A 215 -19.29 23.39 -16.34
N SER A 216 -18.35 22.46 -16.18
CA SER A 216 -17.26 22.25 -17.14
C SER A 216 -17.70 21.26 -18.21
N GLU A 217 -17.49 21.59 -19.48
CA GLU A 217 -17.73 20.69 -20.62
C GLU A 217 -16.75 19.52 -20.65
N ARG A 218 -15.52 19.75 -20.17
CA ARG A 218 -14.45 18.76 -20.11
C ARG A 218 -14.19 18.30 -18.68
N CYS A 219 -13.77 17.05 -18.51
CA CYS A 219 -13.31 16.52 -17.23
C CYS A 219 -12.16 15.53 -17.42
N HIS A 220 -11.68 15.00 -16.30
CA HIS A 220 -10.68 13.95 -16.20
C HIS A 220 -11.27 12.76 -15.44
N HIS A 221 -10.73 11.56 -15.67
CA HIS A 221 -11.08 10.37 -14.90
C HIS A 221 -9.95 9.99 -13.95
N LEU A 222 -10.32 9.90 -12.68
CA LEU A 222 -9.55 9.24 -11.64
C LEU A 222 -10.18 7.87 -11.40
N PHE A 223 -9.37 6.86 -11.12
CA PHE A 223 -9.83 5.57 -10.64
C PHE A 223 -9.39 5.36 -9.20
N THR A 224 -10.27 4.81 -8.37
CA THR A 224 -9.95 4.30 -7.04
C THR A 224 -10.69 2.99 -6.78
N THR A 225 -10.05 2.05 -6.09
CA THR A 225 -10.60 0.72 -5.79
C THR A 225 -11.97 0.77 -5.10
N ASN A 226 -12.19 1.70 -4.17
CA ASN A 226 -13.42 1.70 -3.36
C ASN A 226 -14.65 2.29 -4.08
N LEU A 227 -14.46 3.10 -5.12
CA LEU A 227 -15.54 3.86 -5.77
C LEU A 227 -15.59 3.69 -7.30
N GLY A 228 -14.59 3.04 -7.90
CA GLY A 228 -14.43 2.94 -9.34
C GLY A 228 -13.94 4.26 -9.94
N MET A 229 -14.48 4.61 -11.11
CA MET A 229 -14.14 5.85 -11.81
C MET A 229 -14.87 7.06 -11.19
N ILE A 230 -14.12 8.13 -10.97
CA ILE A 230 -14.59 9.41 -10.44
C ILE A 230 -14.18 10.52 -11.41
N ARG A 231 -15.05 11.51 -11.61
CA ARG A 231 -14.75 12.68 -12.44
C ARG A 231 -13.98 13.73 -11.64
N SER A 232 -12.98 14.35 -12.25
CA SER A 232 -12.37 15.59 -11.78
C SER A 232 -12.57 16.70 -12.81
N VAL A 233 -12.97 17.89 -12.34
CA VAL A 233 -12.93 19.13 -13.14
C VAL A 233 -11.71 19.99 -12.80
N GLN A 234 -10.96 19.62 -11.76
CA GLN A 234 -9.69 20.24 -11.44
C GLN A 234 -8.60 19.62 -12.34
N PRO A 235 -7.60 20.40 -12.79
CA PRO A 235 -6.50 19.88 -13.57
C PRO A 235 -5.79 18.74 -12.85
N VAL A 236 -5.63 17.63 -13.56
CA VAL A 236 -4.84 16.46 -13.12
C VAL A 236 -4.02 15.96 -14.30
N GLN A 237 -2.81 15.49 -14.00
CA GLN A 237 -1.91 14.89 -14.96
C GLN A 237 -2.16 13.38 -15.08
N LEU A 238 -2.21 12.90 -16.32
CA LEU A 238 -2.36 11.49 -16.67
C LEU A 238 -1.25 10.64 -16.03
N GLY A 239 -1.60 9.48 -15.48
CA GLY A 239 -0.68 8.54 -14.84
C GLY A 239 -0.16 8.97 -13.46
N LYS A 240 -0.53 10.16 -12.98
CA LYS A 240 -0.23 10.59 -11.61
C LYS A 240 -1.25 10.05 -10.63
N TRP A 241 -0.80 9.86 -9.40
CA TRP A 241 -1.61 9.39 -8.30
C TRP A 241 -2.01 10.55 -7.40
N TYR A 242 -3.23 10.49 -6.87
CA TYR A 242 -3.81 11.55 -6.06
C TYR A 242 -4.52 11.00 -4.84
N GLN A 243 -4.40 11.75 -3.76
CA GLN A 243 -5.28 11.69 -2.61
C GLN A 243 -6.31 12.83 -2.73
N HIS A 244 -7.58 12.56 -2.44
CA HIS A 244 -8.63 13.57 -2.57
C HIS A 244 -9.86 13.31 -1.69
N GLU A 245 -10.73 14.32 -1.59
CA GLU A 245 -12.10 14.19 -1.12
C GLU A 245 -13.06 13.99 -2.30
N VAL A 246 -14.23 13.40 -2.03
CA VAL A 246 -15.32 13.23 -2.98
C VAL A 246 -16.51 14.08 -2.56
N LEU A 247 -16.86 15.04 -3.40
CA LEU A 247 -18.10 15.77 -3.33
C LEU A 247 -19.22 14.95 -3.98
N ASP A 248 -20.09 14.37 -3.16
CA ASP A 248 -21.30 13.69 -3.62
C ASP A 248 -22.49 14.65 -3.60
N ASN A 249 -22.86 15.20 -4.76
CA ASN A 249 -23.92 16.21 -4.88
C ASN A 249 -25.31 15.69 -4.49
N ARG A 250 -25.52 14.37 -4.41
CA ARG A 250 -26.81 13.78 -4.01
C ARG A 250 -27.16 14.08 -2.55
N ARG A 251 -26.14 14.37 -1.73
CA ARG A 251 -26.33 14.69 -0.31
C ARG A 251 -27.17 15.95 -0.10
N TYR A 252 -27.10 16.92 -1.00
CA TYR A 252 -27.86 18.17 -0.87
C TYR A 252 -29.38 17.93 -0.94
N ASN A 253 -29.81 16.83 -1.54
CA ASN A 253 -31.23 16.46 -1.64
C ASN A 253 -31.75 15.71 -0.39
N LYS A 254 -30.92 15.51 0.64
CA LYS A 254 -31.26 14.85 1.94
C LYS A 254 -31.86 13.43 1.85
N MET A 255 -31.91 12.82 0.67
CA MET A 255 -32.36 11.44 0.49
C MET A 255 -31.20 10.45 0.69
N ALA A 256 -31.46 9.30 1.32
CA ALA A 256 -30.45 8.26 1.54
C ALA A 256 -30.04 7.54 0.25
N ARG A 257 -30.93 7.54 -0.76
CA ARG A 257 -30.73 7.00 -2.10
C ARG A 257 -31.12 8.04 -3.14
N SER A 258 -30.49 8.01 -4.30
CA SER A 258 -30.82 8.90 -5.42
C SER A 258 -30.96 8.10 -6.71
N ASP A 259 -31.89 8.53 -7.56
CA ASP A 259 -32.05 7.99 -8.92
C ASP A 259 -30.83 8.28 -9.81
N ARG A 260 -30.00 9.26 -9.42
CA ARG A 260 -28.73 9.53 -10.09
C ARG A 260 -27.64 8.58 -9.61
N GLU A 261 -27.04 7.88 -10.56
CA GLU A 261 -25.86 7.07 -10.34
C GLU A 261 -24.69 7.91 -9.77
N PHE A 262 -23.87 7.26 -8.94
CA PHE A 262 -22.71 7.87 -8.27
C PHE A 262 -21.80 8.63 -9.25
N TYR A 263 -21.42 8.02 -10.37
CA TYR A 263 -20.48 8.61 -11.33
C TYR A 263 -20.93 9.99 -11.86
N LEU A 264 -22.23 10.17 -12.12
CA LEU A 264 -22.81 11.43 -12.60
C LEU A 264 -22.92 12.51 -11.51
N SER A 265 -22.86 12.11 -10.24
CA SER A 265 -23.10 13.00 -9.10
C SER A 265 -21.86 13.31 -8.27
N ALA A 266 -20.83 12.47 -8.38
CA ALA A 266 -19.60 12.59 -7.64
C ALA A 266 -18.54 13.37 -8.42
N LEU A 267 -17.81 14.22 -7.69
CA LEU A 267 -16.63 14.93 -8.18
C LEU A 267 -15.48 14.78 -7.19
N ALA A 268 -14.29 14.51 -7.70
CA ALA A 268 -13.06 14.66 -6.93
C ALA A 268 -12.80 16.14 -6.64
N THR A 269 -12.43 16.43 -5.40
CA THR A 269 -12.18 17.78 -4.88
C THR A 269 -11.02 17.73 -3.90
N LYS A 270 -10.36 18.87 -3.68
CA LYS A 270 -9.17 18.96 -2.81
C LYS A 270 -8.11 17.92 -3.22
N LEU A 271 -7.74 17.94 -4.49
CA LEU A 271 -6.80 16.98 -5.06
C LEU A 271 -5.36 17.30 -4.66
N PHE A 272 -4.62 16.28 -4.25
CA PHE A 272 -3.18 16.36 -4.01
C PHE A 272 -2.48 15.20 -4.69
N GLU A 273 -1.51 15.51 -5.53
CA GLU A 273 -0.61 14.50 -6.08
C GLU A 273 0.15 13.83 -4.91
N ILE A 274 0.26 12.51 -4.97
CA ILE A 274 1.01 11.67 -4.04
C ILE A 274 2.01 10.83 -4.82
N GLU A 275 2.97 10.25 -4.10
CA GLU A 275 3.84 9.24 -4.67
C GLU A 275 3.02 8.05 -5.17
N ALA A 276 3.43 7.49 -6.31
CA ALA A 276 2.73 6.38 -6.92
C ALA A 276 2.94 5.12 -6.06
N PRO A 277 1.86 4.49 -5.54
CA PRO A 277 1.97 3.27 -4.76
C PRO A 277 2.35 2.05 -5.62
N LEU A 278 2.26 2.18 -6.95
CA LEU A 278 2.70 1.20 -7.94
C LEU A 278 3.54 1.90 -9.01
N PRO A 279 4.60 1.26 -9.55
CA PRO A 279 5.36 1.82 -10.65
C PRO A 279 4.44 2.14 -11.83
N THR A 280 4.32 3.43 -12.16
CA THR A 280 3.35 3.93 -13.13
C THR A 280 4.04 4.82 -14.15
N LYS A 281 3.77 4.57 -15.43
CA LYS A 281 4.30 5.35 -16.55
C LYS A 281 3.22 5.64 -17.58
N VAL A 282 3.42 6.70 -18.36
CA VAL A 282 2.54 7.05 -19.48
C VAL A 282 3.27 6.76 -20.78
N VAL A 283 2.71 5.87 -21.60
CA VAL A 283 3.27 5.49 -22.90
C VAL A 283 2.22 5.72 -23.97
N ASN A 284 2.52 6.59 -24.94
CA ASN A 284 1.61 6.93 -26.04
C ASN A 284 0.20 7.33 -25.58
N GLY A 285 0.12 8.11 -24.48
CA GLY A 285 -1.16 8.55 -23.91
C GLY A 285 -1.94 7.49 -23.13
N ASN A 286 -1.37 6.30 -22.89
CA ASN A 286 -1.96 5.26 -22.05
C ASN A 286 -1.18 5.11 -20.74
N VAL A 287 -1.92 4.94 -19.64
CA VAL A 287 -1.33 4.62 -18.34
C VAL A 287 -0.99 3.14 -18.30
N GLN A 288 0.29 2.86 -18.06
CA GLN A 288 0.84 1.53 -17.83
C GLN A 288 1.31 1.44 -16.38
N ILE A 289 0.85 0.40 -15.68
CA ILE A 289 1.15 0.18 -14.26
C ILE A 289 1.77 -1.20 -14.13
N GLU A 290 2.91 -1.29 -13.45
CA GLU A 290 3.53 -2.56 -13.11
C GLU A 290 2.91 -3.10 -11.82
N VAL A 291 2.58 -4.39 -11.83
CA VAL A 291 1.92 -5.07 -10.71
C VAL A 291 2.53 -6.45 -10.50
N GLU A 292 2.44 -6.87 -9.24
CA GLU A 292 2.85 -8.19 -8.79
C GLU A 292 1.66 -8.90 -8.20
N PHE A 293 1.46 -10.16 -8.59
CA PHE A 293 0.33 -10.95 -8.11
C PHE A 293 0.71 -12.44 -8.00
N PRO A 294 0.11 -13.18 -7.05
CA PRO A 294 0.40 -14.60 -6.90
C PRO A 294 -0.11 -15.38 -8.12
N PHE A 295 0.67 -16.37 -8.56
CA PHE A 295 0.22 -17.35 -9.52
C PHE A 295 -0.85 -18.25 -8.89
N ASP A 296 -2.04 -18.22 -9.46
CA ASP A 296 -3.13 -19.12 -9.11
C ASP A 296 -3.58 -19.88 -10.36
N HIS A 297 -3.29 -21.18 -10.37
CA HIS A 297 -3.61 -22.03 -11.50
C HIS A 297 -5.13 -22.20 -11.67
N GLU A 298 -5.91 -22.19 -10.58
CA GLU A 298 -7.36 -22.38 -10.59
C GLU A 298 -8.10 -21.19 -11.15
N VAL A 299 -7.55 -19.99 -10.96
CA VAL A 299 -8.05 -18.76 -11.58
C VAL A 299 -7.89 -18.79 -13.10
N LEU A 300 -6.82 -19.42 -13.62
CA LEU A 300 -6.49 -19.39 -15.04
C LEU A 300 -7.15 -20.53 -15.85
N GLU A 301 -7.26 -21.72 -15.27
CA GLU A 301 -7.87 -22.89 -15.93
C GLU A 301 -8.31 -23.98 -14.93
N SER A 302 -9.24 -24.83 -15.38
CA SER A 302 -9.70 -25.98 -14.59
C SER A 302 -8.64 -27.09 -14.51
N LEU A 303 -8.74 -27.94 -13.49
CA LEU A 303 -7.86 -29.11 -13.35
C LEU A 303 -7.96 -30.07 -14.55
N GLU A 304 -9.15 -30.21 -15.14
CA GLU A 304 -9.36 -31.03 -16.33
C GLU A 304 -8.57 -30.49 -17.53
N ASN A 305 -8.63 -29.18 -17.77
CA ASN A 305 -7.90 -28.55 -18.88
C ASN A 305 -6.38 -28.66 -18.70
N ARG A 306 -5.88 -28.65 -17.46
CA ARG A 306 -4.44 -28.89 -17.17
C ARG A 306 -3.96 -30.27 -17.62
N ARG A 307 -4.84 -31.26 -17.61
CA ARG A 307 -4.53 -32.64 -18.02
C ARG A 307 -4.52 -32.81 -19.55
N THR A 308 -5.02 -31.81 -20.29
CA THR A 308 -5.05 -31.85 -21.76
C THR A 308 -3.63 -31.78 -22.33
N ILE A 309 -3.28 -32.78 -23.16
CA ILE A 309 -1.98 -32.85 -23.82
C ILE A 309 -1.96 -31.87 -25.00
N GLY A 310 -1.02 -30.93 -24.95
CA GLY A 310 -0.75 -29.99 -26.03
C GLY A 310 -1.51 -28.65 -25.92
N TRP A 311 -0.78 -27.57 -26.23
CA TRP A 311 -1.27 -26.20 -26.05
C TRP A 311 -2.44 -25.81 -26.96
N TYR A 312 -2.60 -26.48 -28.11
CA TYR A 312 -3.70 -26.18 -29.03
C TYR A 312 -5.07 -26.42 -28.36
N GLN A 313 -5.28 -27.60 -27.79
CA GLN A 313 -6.53 -27.94 -27.11
C GLN A 313 -6.65 -27.22 -25.76
N ARG A 314 -5.56 -27.17 -24.97
CA ARG A 314 -5.54 -26.52 -23.66
C ARG A 314 -5.87 -25.02 -23.73
N THR A 315 -5.50 -24.32 -24.81
CA THR A 315 -5.82 -22.89 -24.97
C THR A 315 -7.34 -22.64 -25.01
N ASN A 316 -8.13 -23.60 -25.51
CA ASN A 316 -9.58 -23.45 -25.63
C ASN A 316 -10.31 -23.55 -24.28
N GLY A 317 -9.74 -24.25 -23.30
CA GLY A 317 -10.29 -24.37 -21.94
C GLY A 317 -9.75 -23.37 -20.93
N LEU A 318 -8.96 -22.38 -21.37
CA LEU A 318 -8.55 -21.26 -20.50
C LEU A 318 -9.76 -20.41 -20.12
N LYS A 319 -9.82 -20.00 -18.86
CA LYS A 319 -10.92 -19.20 -18.33
C LYS A 319 -10.93 -17.81 -18.98
N LYS A 320 -12.12 -17.35 -19.36
CA LYS A 320 -12.34 -16.03 -19.98
C LYS A 320 -12.59 -14.91 -18.96
N ASP A 321 -12.95 -15.30 -17.75
CA ASP A 321 -13.23 -14.49 -16.57
C ASP A 321 -12.11 -14.55 -15.53
N ALA A 322 -10.93 -15.06 -15.94
CA ALA A 322 -9.74 -15.09 -15.10
C ALA A 322 -9.35 -13.66 -14.68
N HIS A 323 -9.02 -13.47 -13.41
CA HIS A 323 -8.68 -12.17 -12.84
C HIS A 323 -7.87 -12.32 -11.56
N PHE A 324 -7.17 -11.27 -11.18
CA PHE A 324 -6.64 -11.13 -9.82
C PHE A 324 -7.14 -9.82 -9.22
N CYS A 325 -6.95 -9.69 -7.91
CA CYS A 325 -7.34 -8.50 -7.17
C CYS A 325 -6.10 -7.78 -6.64
N ASP A 326 -5.89 -6.57 -7.13
CA ASP A 326 -4.85 -5.66 -6.65
C ASP A 326 -5.43 -4.65 -5.65
N GLN A 327 -4.66 -4.29 -4.63
CA GLN A 327 -5.13 -3.39 -3.58
C GLN A 327 -5.48 -1.97 -4.07
N TYR A 328 -4.80 -1.49 -5.12
CA TYR A 328 -4.96 -0.14 -5.67
C TYR A 328 -5.77 -0.10 -6.98
N LEU A 329 -5.80 -1.21 -7.72
CA LEU A 329 -6.49 -1.31 -9.01
C LEU A 329 -7.81 -2.12 -8.93
N GLY A 330 -8.04 -2.84 -7.83
CA GLY A 330 -9.18 -3.73 -7.65
C GLY A 330 -9.10 -4.95 -8.56
N LYS A 331 -10.23 -5.36 -9.14
CA LYS A 331 -10.27 -6.47 -10.10
C LYS A 331 -9.52 -6.12 -11.39
N VAL A 332 -8.53 -6.93 -11.74
CA VAL A 332 -7.75 -6.83 -12.98
C VAL A 332 -7.99 -8.08 -13.82
N GLU A 333 -8.47 -7.90 -15.04
CA GLU A 333 -8.82 -9.00 -15.95
C GLU A 333 -7.56 -9.63 -16.59
N ILE A 334 -7.53 -10.96 -16.67
CA ILE A 334 -6.50 -11.74 -17.36
C ILE A 334 -7.16 -12.45 -18.54
N TYR A 335 -6.75 -12.13 -19.76
CA TYR A 335 -7.29 -12.80 -20.95
C TYR A 335 -6.56 -14.11 -21.27
N PRO A 336 -7.21 -15.04 -22.00
CA PRO A 336 -6.65 -16.36 -22.30
C PRO A 336 -5.23 -16.33 -22.88
N ARG A 337 -4.91 -15.34 -23.71
CA ARG A 337 -3.56 -15.16 -24.26
C ARG A 337 -2.51 -14.98 -23.15
N HIS A 338 -2.80 -14.13 -22.17
CA HIS A 338 -1.90 -13.85 -21.04
C HIS A 338 -1.91 -14.99 -20.02
N ALA A 339 -3.07 -15.61 -19.77
CA ALA A 339 -3.17 -16.80 -18.93
C ALA A 339 -2.25 -17.92 -19.44
N ARG A 340 -2.28 -18.18 -20.75
CA ARG A 340 -1.35 -19.12 -21.41
C ARG A 340 0.10 -18.75 -21.16
N GLU A 341 0.49 -17.51 -21.39
CA GLU A 341 1.87 -17.04 -21.21
C GLU A 341 2.34 -17.23 -19.77
N ILE A 342 1.51 -16.88 -18.79
CA ILE A 342 1.79 -17.08 -17.36
C ILE A 342 2.02 -18.57 -17.06
N ILE A 343 1.09 -19.44 -17.45
CA ILE A 343 1.17 -20.88 -17.19
C ILE A 343 2.43 -21.46 -17.83
N GLN A 344 2.73 -21.10 -19.09
CA GLN A 344 3.94 -21.57 -19.78
C GLN A 344 5.23 -21.17 -19.06
N LYS A 345 5.34 -19.90 -18.63
CA LYS A 345 6.51 -19.41 -17.88
C LYS A 345 6.66 -20.12 -16.54
N VAL A 346 5.57 -20.25 -15.78
CA VAL A 346 5.56 -20.91 -14.46
C VAL A 346 5.90 -22.39 -14.56
N GLU A 347 5.28 -23.13 -15.49
CA GLU A 347 5.56 -24.56 -15.68
C GLU A 347 6.97 -24.81 -16.21
N SER A 348 7.49 -23.91 -17.06
CA SER A 348 8.90 -23.96 -17.49
C SER A 348 9.85 -23.77 -16.31
N TYR A 349 9.59 -22.80 -15.45
CA TYR A 349 10.39 -22.55 -14.27
C TYR A 349 10.35 -23.72 -13.28
N ARG A 350 9.16 -24.24 -12.95
CA ARG A 350 9.00 -25.37 -12.01
C ARG A 350 9.67 -26.66 -12.47
N ARG A 351 9.83 -26.89 -13.77
CA ARG A 351 10.55 -28.07 -14.30
C ARG A 351 12.01 -28.14 -13.87
N HIS A 352 12.63 -27.00 -13.57
CA HIS A 352 14.05 -26.90 -13.20
C HIS A 352 14.27 -26.78 -11.69
N LEU A 353 13.19 -26.80 -10.89
CA LEU A 353 13.27 -26.75 -9.43
C LEU A 353 13.34 -28.16 -8.83
N LEU A 354 14.13 -28.30 -7.76
CA LEU A 354 14.11 -29.49 -6.90
C LEU A 354 12.96 -29.39 -5.90
N GLU A 355 12.47 -30.52 -5.40
CA GLU A 355 11.61 -30.51 -4.21
C GLU A 355 12.39 -29.95 -3.01
N PRO A 356 11.76 -29.16 -2.11
CA PRO A 356 10.33 -28.84 -2.03
C PRO A 356 9.91 -27.59 -2.85
N PHE A 357 10.84 -26.91 -3.52
CA PHE A 357 10.64 -25.60 -4.15
C PHE A 357 9.60 -25.58 -5.28
N LYS A 358 9.23 -26.74 -5.84
CA LYS A 358 8.14 -26.83 -6.82
C LYS A 358 6.78 -26.40 -6.26
N SER A 359 6.60 -26.56 -4.95
CA SER A 359 5.35 -26.21 -4.26
C SER A 359 5.29 -24.76 -3.79
N GLU A 360 6.39 -24.00 -3.90
CA GLU A 360 6.42 -22.61 -3.43
C GLU A 360 5.49 -21.70 -4.26
N PRO A 361 4.86 -20.70 -3.62
CA PRO A 361 4.09 -19.67 -4.32
C PRO A 361 5.00 -18.91 -5.29
N ILE A 362 4.54 -18.74 -6.52
CA ILE A 362 5.26 -17.96 -7.53
C ILE A 362 4.56 -16.62 -7.68
N THR A 363 5.34 -15.54 -7.72
CA THR A 363 4.81 -14.20 -8.01
C THR A 363 4.99 -13.91 -9.49
N VAL A 364 3.92 -13.47 -10.14
CA VAL A 364 3.90 -13.03 -11.53
C VAL A 364 4.07 -11.52 -11.54
N VAL A 365 4.91 -11.00 -12.45
CA VAL A 365 5.10 -9.58 -12.69
C VAL A 365 4.50 -9.23 -14.04
N GLY A 366 3.56 -8.29 -14.06
CA GLY A 366 2.82 -7.91 -15.26
C GLY A 366 2.69 -6.40 -15.42
N GLU A 367 2.46 -5.97 -16.66
CA GLU A 367 2.06 -4.61 -17.00
C GLU A 367 0.55 -4.60 -17.27
N VAL A 368 -0.17 -3.71 -16.58
CA VAL A 368 -1.61 -3.53 -16.71
C VAL A 368 -1.93 -2.17 -17.31
N VAL A 369 -3.03 -2.14 -18.06
CA VAL A 369 -3.55 -0.94 -18.72
C VAL A 369 -5.04 -0.79 -18.45
N ARG A 370 -5.54 0.42 -18.64
CA ARG A 370 -6.99 0.68 -18.62
C ARG A 370 -7.68 -0.11 -19.73
N HIS A 371 -8.78 -0.77 -19.38
CA HIS A 371 -9.64 -1.47 -20.31
C HIS A 371 -10.32 -0.47 -21.27
N ARG A 372 -10.39 -0.80 -22.56
CA ARG A 372 -11.04 0.07 -23.58
C ARG A 372 -12.50 0.41 -23.25
N ASN A 373 -13.21 -0.53 -22.63
CA ASN A 373 -14.60 -0.38 -22.17
C ASN A 373 -14.69 0.09 -20.71
N ALA A 374 -13.66 0.73 -20.14
CA ALA A 374 -13.62 1.14 -18.73
C ALA A 374 -14.89 1.88 -18.29
N TYR A 375 -15.43 2.78 -19.12
CA TYR A 375 -16.68 3.47 -18.80
C TYR A 375 -17.88 2.52 -18.60
N GLN A 376 -18.04 1.51 -19.45
CA GLN A 376 -19.13 0.51 -19.31
C GLN A 376 -18.84 -0.45 -18.15
N ASN A 377 -17.59 -0.87 -17.98
CA ASN A 377 -17.16 -1.69 -16.86
C ASN A 377 -17.42 -0.95 -15.54
N ASN A 378 -17.21 0.37 -15.49
CA ASN A 378 -17.49 1.19 -14.32
C ASN A 378 -18.95 1.15 -13.88
N LYS A 379 -19.92 0.95 -14.78
CA LYS A 379 -21.34 0.78 -14.40
C LYS A 379 -21.58 -0.49 -13.61
N LYS A 380 -20.82 -1.55 -13.87
CA LYS A 380 -20.91 -2.85 -13.18
C LYS A 380 -19.79 -3.14 -12.20
N TYR A 381 -18.81 -2.24 -12.08
CA TYR A 381 -17.70 -2.37 -11.12
C TYR A 381 -18.25 -2.66 -9.70
N PRO A 382 -17.73 -3.69 -8.99
CA PRO A 382 -16.49 -4.43 -9.26
C PRO A 382 -16.65 -5.73 -10.07
N GLU A 383 -17.84 -6.06 -10.59
CA GLU A 383 -18.06 -7.29 -11.37
C GLU A 383 -17.12 -7.39 -12.58
N ASN A 384 -16.87 -6.25 -13.23
CA ASN A 384 -15.92 -6.11 -14.33
C ASN A 384 -14.78 -5.17 -13.91
N GLY A 385 -13.55 -5.60 -14.16
CA GLY A 385 -12.34 -4.83 -13.93
C GLY A 385 -12.25 -3.59 -14.82
N ILE A 386 -11.68 -2.51 -14.28
CA ILE A 386 -11.34 -1.31 -15.07
C ILE A 386 -10.00 -1.48 -15.78
N PHE A 387 -9.17 -2.40 -15.30
CA PHE A 387 -7.86 -2.71 -15.84
C PHE A 387 -7.79 -4.13 -16.37
N LEU A 388 -6.85 -4.35 -17.28
CA LEU A 388 -6.52 -5.67 -17.81
C LEU A 388 -5.01 -5.82 -17.94
N VAL A 389 -4.54 -7.06 -17.88
CA VAL A 389 -3.14 -7.39 -18.16
C VAL A 389 -2.86 -7.16 -19.65
N GLN A 390 -1.92 -6.28 -19.94
CA GLN A 390 -1.47 -5.99 -21.31
C GLN A 390 -0.28 -6.86 -21.70
N ARG A 391 0.63 -7.12 -20.75
CA ARG A 391 1.87 -7.86 -21.00
C ARG A 391 2.34 -8.54 -19.72
N ILE A 392 2.92 -9.74 -19.84
CA ILE A 392 3.66 -10.38 -18.76
C ILE A 392 5.13 -9.97 -18.87
N ILE A 393 5.67 -9.41 -17.79
CA ILE A 393 7.08 -9.02 -17.71
C ILE A 393 7.89 -10.27 -17.39
N GLY A 394 7.50 -11.00 -16.34
CA GLY A 394 8.18 -12.23 -15.93
C GLY A 394 7.54 -12.84 -14.69
N ILE A 395 8.31 -13.69 -14.02
CA ILE A 395 7.97 -14.26 -12.70
C ILE A 395 9.13 -14.00 -11.75
N LYS A 396 8.86 -13.91 -10.45
CA LYS A 396 9.91 -13.87 -9.43
C LYS A 396 10.34 -15.28 -9.04
N ASP A 397 11.65 -15.48 -8.95
CA ASP A 397 12.25 -16.70 -8.40
C ASP A 397 12.11 -16.73 -6.86
N VAL A 398 12.48 -17.87 -6.25
CA VAL A 398 12.49 -18.04 -4.79
C VAL A 398 13.38 -17.03 -4.04
N LYS A 399 14.26 -16.32 -4.76
CA LYS A 399 15.14 -15.25 -4.25
C LYS A 399 14.61 -13.85 -4.60
N GLY A 400 13.39 -13.74 -5.12
CA GLY A 400 12.74 -12.48 -5.50
C GLY A 400 13.23 -11.85 -6.81
N ARG A 401 14.08 -12.52 -7.58
CA ARG A 401 14.64 -11.99 -8.84
C ARG A 401 13.68 -12.25 -9.99
N ILE A 402 13.49 -11.23 -10.84
CA ILE A 402 12.64 -11.37 -12.03
C ILE A 402 13.36 -12.25 -13.06
N ILE A 403 12.70 -13.34 -13.44
CA ILE A 403 13.12 -14.20 -14.53
C ILE A 403 12.27 -13.86 -15.76
N ASN A 404 12.93 -13.27 -16.75
CA ASN A 404 12.39 -13.11 -18.10
C ASN A 404 12.65 -14.42 -18.86
N VAL A 405 11.80 -15.44 -18.66
CA VAL A 405 11.87 -16.68 -19.45
C VAL A 405 11.30 -16.46 -20.84
#